data_AF-A0A7I9XWF0-F1
#
_entry.id   AF-A0A7I9XWF0-F1
#
_cell.length_a   1.000
_cell.length_b   1.000
_cell.length_c   1.000
_cell.angle_alpha   90.00
_cell.angle_beta   90.00
_cell.angle_gamma   90.00
#
_symmetry.space_group_name_H-M   'P 1'
#
loop_
_entity.id
_entity.type
_entity.pdbx_description
1 polymer ?
#
loop_
_entity_poly.entity_id
_entity_poly.type
_entity_poly.pdbx_seq_one_letter_code
_entity_poly.pdbx_strand_id
1 'polypeptide(L)'
;MVAAVVAVAAVAAIGTYLTAPRPGGRMDPASTEPAGAHALVALLRDHGVQVVVAHNIADVEHAARPDALVLVAQTQHLAGDSILERLAKTPADLLLVKPTSRARAALAPVLRAGGLEMPDSFPNCALQEANRAGSVQFGPTDTYVATDQRPVTSCYGGVLVRYRDGTRTITVVGDSHFMTNKGLLRAGNAALAMNLAGSRSRLIWYAPQRTEGETSRSATIVDVIPDRVIWMAGQLWVVVIALALWKGRRLGPLVAENLPVVVRASETVEGLGRLYRSRRARDRAAQALRTAALQRMLTRIGLEADTPAPAVVSAVIQRTDVSADWVHHSLFGPPPATDADLLHLARALDDIERRVTHS
;
A
#
# COMPACT_ATOMS: atom_id res chain seq x y z
N MET A 1 8.17 -16.11 27.80
CA MET A 1 8.02 -14.65 27.56
C MET A 1 7.55 -14.37 26.13
N VAL A 2 8.29 -14.81 25.10
CA VAL A 2 7.92 -14.60 23.67
C VAL A 2 6.53 -15.17 23.33
N ALA A 3 6.22 -16.41 23.72
CA ALA A 3 4.91 -17.01 23.47
C ALA A 3 3.74 -16.25 24.13
N ALA A 4 3.95 -15.69 25.33
CA ALA A 4 2.95 -14.89 26.03
C ALA A 4 2.73 -13.53 25.33
N VAL A 5 3.80 -12.89 24.85
CA VAL A 5 3.73 -11.66 24.06
C VAL A 5 3.01 -11.89 22.74
N VAL A 6 3.29 -13.00 22.05
CA VAL A 6 2.61 -13.37 20.80
C VAL A 6 1.12 -13.64 21.04
N ALA A 7 0.77 -14.36 22.12
CA ALA A 7 -0.62 -14.63 22.45
C ALA A 7 -1.40 -13.35 22.78
N VAL A 8 -0.81 -12.44 23.57
CA VAL A 8 -1.43 -11.13 23.87
C VAL A 8 -1.56 -10.28 22.62
N ALA A 9 -0.54 -10.25 21.75
CA ALA A 9 -0.61 -9.52 20.49
C ALA A 9 -1.68 -10.08 19.55
N ALA A 10 -1.83 -11.41 19.49
CA ALA A 10 -2.86 -12.07 18.68
C ALA A 10 -4.27 -11.75 19.21
N VAL A 11 -4.50 -11.85 20.51
CA VAL A 11 -5.79 -11.49 21.12
C VAL A 11 -6.10 -10.00 20.94
N ALA A 12 -5.11 -9.13 21.10
CA ALA A 12 -5.27 -7.70 20.85
C ALA A 12 -5.55 -7.40 19.37
N ALA A 13 -4.87 -8.08 18.43
CA ALA A 13 -5.09 -7.91 17.01
C ALA A 13 -6.47 -8.42 16.57
N ILE A 14 -6.90 -9.59 17.05
CA ILE A 14 -8.22 -10.17 16.79
C ILE A 14 -9.30 -9.29 17.41
N GLY A 15 -9.13 -8.87 18.66
CA GLY A 15 -10.05 -7.95 19.34
C GLY A 15 -10.18 -6.66 18.53
N THR A 16 -9.06 -6.04 18.16
CA THR A 16 -9.04 -4.82 17.34
C THR A 16 -9.70 -5.04 15.98
N TYR A 17 -9.48 -6.17 15.33
CA TYR A 17 -10.09 -6.47 14.03
C TYR A 17 -11.61 -6.64 14.13
N LEU A 18 -12.09 -7.31 15.18
CA LEU A 18 -13.52 -7.57 15.39
C LEU A 18 -14.28 -6.33 15.90
N THR A 19 -13.61 -5.46 16.66
CA THR A 19 -14.23 -4.25 17.23
C THR A 19 -13.86 -2.96 16.49
N ALA A 20 -13.01 -3.03 15.47
CA ALA A 20 -12.65 -1.86 14.69
C ALA A 20 -13.91 -1.26 14.07
N PRO A 21 -14.13 0.07 14.21
CA PRO A 21 -15.17 0.74 13.48
C PRO A 21 -15.00 0.46 11.99
N ARG A 22 -16.07 0.02 11.34
CA ARG A 22 -16.13 -0.07 9.88
C ARG A 22 -16.33 1.35 9.36
N PRO A 23 -15.32 1.96 8.72
CA PRO A 23 -15.45 3.30 8.21
C PRO A 23 -16.41 3.33 7.03
N GLY A 24 -17.02 4.48 6.79
CA GLY A 24 -17.89 4.70 5.64
C GLY A 24 -18.70 5.96 5.82
N GLY A 25 -19.21 6.50 4.72
CA GLY A 25 -19.84 7.80 4.74
C GLY A 25 -21.26 7.79 5.32
N ARG A 26 -21.94 8.91 5.14
CA ARG A 26 -23.27 9.11 5.70
C ARG A 26 -24.26 8.14 5.04
N MET A 27 -25.11 7.51 5.86
CA MET A 27 -26.09 6.50 5.42
C MET A 27 -25.47 5.26 4.75
N ASP A 28 -24.17 5.01 4.93
CA ASP A 28 -23.55 3.77 4.49
C ASP A 28 -24.08 2.59 5.33
N PRO A 29 -24.71 1.56 4.70
CA PRO A 29 -25.33 0.45 5.41
C PRO A 29 -24.31 -0.49 6.09
N ALA A 30 -23.03 -0.44 5.73
CA ALA A 30 -21.97 -1.24 6.35
C ALA A 30 -21.19 -0.46 7.44
N SER A 31 -21.26 0.87 7.42
CA SER A 31 -20.52 1.74 8.34
C SER A 31 -21.09 1.73 9.76
N THR A 32 -20.22 1.47 10.73
CA THR A 32 -20.54 1.54 12.17
C THR A 32 -20.21 2.91 12.76
N GLU A 33 -19.79 3.88 11.94
CA GLU A 33 -19.54 5.26 12.38
C GLU A 33 -20.84 5.99 12.73
N PRO A 34 -20.78 7.09 13.50
CA PRO A 34 -21.98 7.86 13.91
C PRO A 34 -22.91 8.27 12.77
N ALA A 35 -22.36 8.53 11.58
CA ALA A 35 -23.09 8.95 10.39
C ALA A 35 -23.57 7.78 9.49
N GLY A 36 -23.05 6.57 9.70
CA GLY A 36 -23.46 5.36 8.98
C GLY A 36 -24.87 4.90 9.34
N ALA A 37 -25.33 3.82 8.72
CA ALA A 37 -26.68 3.26 8.90
C ALA A 37 -26.69 1.76 9.26
N HIS A 38 -25.53 1.18 9.62
CA HIS A 38 -25.42 -0.24 9.97
C HIS A 38 -26.40 -0.68 11.06
N ALA A 39 -26.62 0.14 12.10
CA ALA A 39 -27.54 -0.20 13.18
C ALA A 39 -28.99 -0.32 12.68
N LEU A 40 -29.45 0.61 11.84
CA LEU A 40 -30.79 0.54 11.26
C LEU A 40 -30.95 -0.68 10.35
N VAL A 41 -29.96 -0.95 9.50
CA VAL A 41 -29.99 -2.10 8.60
C VAL A 41 -29.99 -3.42 9.37
N ALA A 42 -29.23 -3.52 10.46
CA ALA A 42 -29.24 -4.68 11.34
C ALA A 42 -30.61 -4.88 12.00
N LEU A 43 -31.22 -3.81 12.53
CA LEU A 43 -32.55 -3.86 13.14
C LEU A 43 -33.63 -4.26 12.14
N LEU A 44 -33.60 -3.71 10.92
CA LEU A 44 -34.55 -4.06 9.85
C LEU A 44 -34.45 -5.55 9.50
N ARG A 45 -33.24 -6.08 9.36
CA ARG A 45 -33.02 -7.51 9.07
C ARG A 45 -33.51 -8.41 10.22
N ASP A 46 -33.25 -8.00 11.46
CA ASP A 46 -33.73 -8.70 12.65
C ASP A 46 -35.27 -8.73 12.72
N HIS A 47 -35.93 -7.67 12.24
CA HIS A 47 -37.39 -7.58 12.11
C HIS A 47 -37.94 -8.20 10.81
N GLY A 48 -37.15 -9.03 10.11
CA GLY A 48 -37.60 -9.80 8.95
C GLY A 48 -37.65 -9.03 7.63
N VAL A 49 -37.12 -7.80 7.57
CA VAL A 49 -37.03 -7.04 6.31
C VAL A 49 -35.80 -7.49 5.53
N GLN A 50 -36.00 -7.91 4.28
CA GLN A 50 -34.93 -8.23 3.36
C GLN A 50 -34.29 -6.95 2.83
N VAL A 51 -33.16 -6.56 3.42
CA VAL A 51 -32.39 -5.37 2.99
C VAL A 51 -31.37 -5.74 1.91
N VAL A 52 -31.63 -5.32 0.68
CA VAL A 52 -30.74 -5.43 -0.48
C VAL A 52 -29.97 -4.12 -0.63
N VAL A 53 -28.65 -4.16 -0.47
CA VAL A 53 -27.80 -2.97 -0.66
C VAL A 53 -27.50 -2.83 -2.16
N ALA A 54 -27.85 -1.68 -2.74
CA ALA A 54 -27.56 -1.35 -4.13
C ALA A 54 -26.39 -0.37 -4.18
N HIS A 55 -25.35 -0.71 -4.95
CA HIS A 55 -24.15 0.12 -5.11
C HIS A 55 -24.20 1.03 -6.33
N ASN A 56 -25.10 0.75 -7.26
CA ASN A 56 -25.33 1.53 -8.46
C ASN A 56 -26.80 1.39 -8.92
N ILE A 57 -27.20 2.21 -9.88
CA ILE A 57 -28.57 2.18 -10.43
C ILE A 57 -28.97 0.84 -11.09
N ALA A 58 -28.04 0.08 -11.68
CA ALA A 58 -28.37 -1.21 -12.27
C ALA A 58 -28.73 -2.26 -11.20
N ASP A 59 -28.10 -2.21 -10.02
CA ASP A 59 -28.48 -3.05 -8.88
C ASP A 59 -29.92 -2.75 -8.43
N VAL A 60 -30.30 -1.45 -8.42
CA VAL A 60 -31.67 -1.02 -8.09
C VAL A 60 -32.65 -1.59 -9.11
N GLU A 61 -32.40 -1.41 -10.41
CA GLU A 61 -33.27 -1.93 -11.47
C GLU A 61 -33.43 -3.45 -11.41
N HIS A 62 -32.34 -4.17 -11.12
CA HIS A 62 -32.37 -5.62 -11.00
C HIS A 62 -33.16 -6.10 -9.78
N ALA A 63 -33.08 -5.37 -8.65
CA ALA A 63 -33.72 -5.72 -7.39
C ALA A 63 -35.14 -5.17 -7.21
N ALA A 64 -35.52 -4.11 -7.95
CA ALA A 64 -36.80 -3.43 -7.83
C ALA A 64 -37.97 -4.32 -8.29
N ARG A 65 -39.00 -4.40 -7.46
CA ARG A 65 -40.24 -5.13 -7.71
C ARG A 65 -41.43 -4.26 -7.27
N PRO A 66 -42.65 -4.45 -7.80
CA PRO A 66 -43.82 -3.63 -7.43
C PRO A 66 -44.18 -3.65 -5.94
N ASP A 67 -43.83 -4.72 -5.23
CA ASP A 67 -44.08 -4.91 -3.79
C ASP A 67 -42.90 -4.48 -2.91
N ALA A 68 -41.80 -4.00 -3.50
CA ALA A 68 -40.61 -3.56 -2.79
C ALA A 68 -40.61 -2.05 -2.51
N LEU A 69 -39.78 -1.62 -1.56
CA LEU A 69 -39.48 -0.23 -1.28
C LEU A 69 -38.05 0.09 -1.72
N VAL A 70 -37.85 1.16 -2.50
CA VAL A 70 -36.52 1.70 -2.80
C VAL A 70 -36.31 2.95 -1.94
N LEU A 71 -35.36 2.86 -1.02
CA LEU A 71 -34.86 4.00 -0.27
C LEU A 71 -33.74 4.65 -1.08
N VAL A 72 -33.92 5.94 -1.39
CA VAL A 72 -32.95 6.75 -2.10
C VAL A 72 -32.45 7.86 -1.16
N ALA A 73 -31.17 7.79 -0.80
CA ALA A 73 -30.50 8.78 0.04
C ALA A 73 -29.23 9.29 -0.66
N GLN A 74 -28.55 10.27 -0.04
CA GLN A 74 -27.29 10.82 -0.54
C GLN A 74 -27.36 11.29 -2.01
N THR A 75 -28.52 11.83 -2.41
CA THR A 75 -28.81 12.23 -3.80
C THR A 75 -27.89 13.31 -4.36
N GLN A 76 -27.07 13.98 -3.54
CA GLN A 76 -26.01 14.86 -4.01
C GLN A 76 -24.93 14.13 -4.83
N HIS A 77 -24.81 12.81 -4.68
CA HIS A 77 -23.92 11.98 -5.48
C HIS A 77 -24.56 11.48 -6.79
N LEU A 78 -25.82 11.82 -7.08
CA LEU A 78 -26.49 11.47 -8.33
C LEU A 78 -26.35 12.63 -9.33
N ALA A 79 -25.24 12.68 -10.06
CA ALA A 79 -24.93 13.81 -10.94
C ALA A 79 -25.60 13.74 -12.33
N GLY A 80 -25.99 12.55 -12.79
CA GLY A 80 -26.62 12.36 -14.10
C GLY A 80 -28.15 12.33 -14.08
N ASP A 81 -28.81 13.12 -14.95
CA ASP A 81 -30.28 13.07 -15.11
C ASP A 81 -30.76 11.69 -15.54
N SER A 82 -29.96 10.98 -16.35
CA SER A 82 -30.26 9.61 -16.76
C SER A 82 -30.44 8.64 -15.59
N ILE A 83 -29.74 8.85 -14.47
CA ILE A 83 -29.89 8.02 -13.27
C ILE A 83 -31.23 8.32 -12.59
N LEU A 84 -31.58 9.60 -12.46
CA LEU A 84 -32.85 10.03 -11.86
C LEU A 84 -34.05 9.58 -12.71
N GLU A 85 -33.95 9.66 -14.04
CA GLU A 85 -34.98 9.15 -14.95
C GLU A 85 -35.17 7.63 -14.84
N ARG A 86 -34.07 6.88 -14.68
CA ARG A 86 -34.12 5.42 -14.46
C ARG A 86 -34.76 5.07 -13.13
N LEU A 87 -34.40 5.77 -12.05
CA LEU A 87 -35.07 5.64 -10.75
C LEU A 87 -36.57 5.95 -10.86
N ALA A 88 -36.94 7.01 -11.58
CA ALA A 88 -38.34 7.39 -11.78
C ALA A 88 -39.15 6.32 -12.51
N LYS A 89 -38.52 5.47 -13.34
CA LYS A 89 -39.15 4.36 -14.07
C LYS A 89 -39.25 3.06 -13.26
N THR A 90 -38.69 3.00 -12.05
CA THR A 90 -38.79 1.80 -11.22
C THR A 90 -40.24 1.55 -10.75
N PRO A 91 -40.69 0.29 -10.72
CA PRO A 91 -42.08 -0.04 -10.35
C PRO A 91 -42.33 -0.05 -8.84
N ALA A 92 -41.29 0.16 -8.03
CA ALA A 92 -41.33 0.07 -6.57
C ALA A 92 -41.87 1.35 -5.92
N ASP A 93 -42.29 1.24 -4.66
CA ASP A 93 -42.51 2.42 -3.81
C ASP A 93 -41.19 3.16 -3.59
N LEU A 94 -41.22 4.49 -3.45
CA LEU A 94 -40.03 5.31 -3.25
C LEU A 94 -40.04 5.98 -1.87
N LEU A 95 -38.93 5.85 -1.14
CA LEU A 95 -38.63 6.62 0.05
C LEU A 95 -37.42 7.52 -0.23
N LEU A 96 -37.67 8.81 -0.49
CA LEU A 96 -36.64 9.80 -0.75
C LEU A 96 -36.20 10.44 0.57
N VAL A 97 -34.93 10.25 0.94
CA VAL A 97 -34.38 10.73 2.20
C VAL A 97 -33.45 11.91 1.93
N LYS A 98 -33.88 13.10 2.34
CA LYS A 98 -33.23 14.39 2.09
C LYS A 98 -32.80 14.55 0.62
N PRO A 99 -33.74 14.52 -0.34
CA PRO A 99 -33.40 14.71 -1.74
C PRO A 99 -32.90 16.13 -2.01
N THR A 100 -31.89 16.27 -2.88
CA THR A 100 -31.51 17.56 -3.46
C THR A 100 -32.66 18.13 -4.29
N SER A 101 -32.65 19.44 -4.53
CA SER A 101 -33.67 20.11 -5.36
C SER A 101 -33.85 19.45 -6.73
N ARG A 102 -32.76 18.99 -7.35
CA ARG A 102 -32.76 18.27 -8.64
C ARG A 102 -33.42 16.90 -8.51
N ALA A 103 -32.98 16.09 -7.54
CA ALA A 103 -33.54 14.75 -7.33
C ALA A 103 -35.03 14.81 -6.95
N ARG A 104 -35.43 15.78 -6.12
CA ARG A 104 -36.83 16.03 -5.75
C ARG A 104 -37.65 16.42 -6.98
N ALA A 105 -37.16 17.31 -7.84
CA ALA A 105 -37.88 17.72 -9.05
C ALA A 105 -38.09 16.54 -10.02
N ALA A 106 -37.12 15.64 -10.13
CA ALA A 106 -37.21 14.47 -11.00
C ALA A 106 -38.08 13.33 -10.42
N LEU A 107 -37.95 13.04 -9.12
CA LEU A 107 -38.57 11.87 -8.49
C LEU A 107 -39.87 12.19 -7.73
N ALA A 108 -40.08 13.46 -7.34
CA ALA A 108 -41.27 13.92 -6.62
C ALA A 108 -41.74 15.31 -7.10
N PRO A 109 -42.11 15.45 -8.40
CA PRO A 109 -42.44 16.75 -9.00
C PRO A 109 -43.69 17.43 -8.40
N VAL A 110 -44.57 16.66 -7.76
CA VAL A 110 -45.80 17.16 -7.11
C VAL A 110 -45.50 17.97 -5.85
N LEU A 111 -44.29 17.85 -5.30
CA LEU A 111 -43.87 18.60 -4.13
C LEU A 111 -43.07 19.84 -4.54
N ARG A 112 -42.93 20.80 -3.63
CA ARG A 112 -41.95 21.89 -3.68
C ARG A 112 -41.37 22.09 -2.28
N ALA A 113 -40.20 22.72 -2.20
CA ALA A 113 -39.64 23.07 -0.90
C ALA A 113 -40.55 24.08 -0.19
N GLY A 114 -40.87 23.81 1.06
CA GLY A 114 -41.60 24.71 1.97
C GLY A 114 -40.69 25.72 2.65
N GLY A 115 -39.38 25.42 2.75
CA GLY A 115 -38.37 26.25 3.39
C GLY A 115 -37.61 25.47 4.47
N LEU A 116 -36.74 26.19 5.19
CA LEU A 116 -36.10 25.73 6.42
C LEU A 116 -36.93 26.23 7.60
N GLU A 117 -37.69 25.33 8.22
CA GLU A 117 -38.49 25.62 9.41
C GLU A 117 -38.05 24.74 10.59
N MET A 118 -38.44 25.14 11.81
CA MET A 118 -38.30 24.28 12.98
C MET A 118 -39.52 23.35 13.01
N PRO A 119 -39.36 22.04 12.75
CA PRO A 119 -40.49 21.16 12.55
C PRO A 119 -41.30 20.92 13.82
N ASP A 120 -42.58 20.61 13.64
CA ASP A 120 -43.37 20.02 14.72
C ASP A 120 -42.74 18.70 15.17
N SER A 121 -42.59 18.53 16.48
CA SER A 121 -42.12 17.26 17.04
C SER A 121 -43.17 16.16 16.97
N PHE A 122 -44.46 16.52 16.86
CA PHE A 122 -45.57 15.57 16.76
C PHE A 122 -46.00 15.34 15.30
N PRO A 123 -46.52 14.15 14.96
CA PRO A 123 -46.80 13.78 13.58
C PRO A 123 -47.90 14.61 12.93
N ASN A 124 -48.95 15.00 13.69
CA ASN A 124 -50.05 15.87 13.23
C ASN A 124 -50.69 15.44 11.89
N CYS A 125 -50.79 14.13 11.65
CA CYS A 125 -51.26 13.56 10.37
C CYS A 125 -51.91 12.18 10.55
N ALA A 126 -52.51 11.64 9.49
CA ALA A 126 -53.15 10.31 9.50
C ALA A 126 -52.20 9.13 9.19
N LEU A 127 -50.90 9.40 9.00
CA LEU A 127 -49.95 8.36 8.60
C LEU A 127 -49.64 7.41 9.76
N GLN A 128 -49.89 6.11 9.58
CA GLN A 128 -49.73 5.13 10.67
C GLN A 128 -48.28 5.03 11.14
N GLU A 129 -47.32 5.07 10.22
CA GLU A 129 -45.88 4.97 10.49
C GLU A 129 -45.40 6.13 11.37
N ALA A 130 -45.90 7.33 11.14
CA ALA A 130 -45.59 8.52 11.93
C ALA A 130 -46.28 8.50 13.29
N ASN A 131 -47.56 8.13 13.33
CA ASN A 131 -48.30 8.05 14.60
C ASN A 131 -47.74 6.97 15.55
N ARG A 132 -47.30 5.82 15.02
CA ARG A 132 -46.63 4.78 15.80
C ARG A 132 -45.26 5.22 16.32
N ALA A 133 -44.55 6.09 15.59
CA ALA A 133 -43.29 6.65 16.05
C ALA A 133 -43.49 7.70 17.15
N GLY A 134 -44.63 8.39 17.14
CA GLY A 134 -44.95 9.43 18.10
C GLY A 134 -44.08 10.67 17.88
N SER A 135 -43.57 11.24 18.98
CA SER A 135 -42.75 12.45 18.95
C SER A 135 -41.34 12.16 18.43
N VAL A 136 -40.90 12.93 17.43
CA VAL A 136 -39.61 12.76 16.73
C VAL A 136 -38.83 14.08 16.78
N GLN A 137 -37.55 14.02 17.13
CA GLN A 137 -36.70 15.20 17.23
C GLN A 137 -35.95 15.47 15.91
N PHE A 138 -36.56 16.29 15.06
CA PHE A 138 -35.89 16.87 13.90
C PHE A 138 -35.11 18.13 14.28
N GLY A 139 -33.94 18.32 13.68
CA GLY A 139 -33.28 19.63 13.65
C GLY A 139 -33.85 20.51 12.53
N PRO A 140 -33.28 21.71 12.30
CA PRO A 140 -33.59 22.51 11.12
C PRO A 140 -33.37 21.68 9.85
N THR A 141 -34.42 21.55 9.05
CA THR A 141 -34.43 20.64 7.91
C THR A 141 -35.39 21.12 6.83
N ASP A 142 -35.33 20.48 5.66
CA ASP A 142 -36.19 20.83 4.53
C ASP A 142 -37.63 20.38 4.81
N THR A 143 -38.60 21.27 4.64
CA THR A 143 -40.02 20.90 4.59
C THR A 143 -40.49 20.85 3.14
N TYR A 144 -41.57 20.11 2.90
CA TYR A 144 -42.19 19.98 1.60
C TYR A 144 -43.68 20.27 1.67
N VAL A 145 -44.17 20.89 0.61
CA VAL A 145 -45.58 21.21 0.43
C VAL A 145 -46.01 20.84 -0.98
N ALA A 146 -47.29 20.55 -1.17
CA ALA A 146 -47.82 20.24 -2.50
C ALA A 146 -47.75 21.47 -3.41
N THR A 147 -47.43 21.21 -4.68
CA THR A 147 -47.45 22.21 -5.77
C THR A 147 -48.83 22.30 -6.42
N ASP A 148 -49.63 21.23 -6.36
CA ASP A 148 -50.97 21.15 -6.91
C ASP A 148 -52.00 20.72 -5.85
N GLN A 149 -53.26 20.50 -6.26
CA GLN A 149 -54.34 20.09 -5.36
C GLN A 149 -54.42 18.57 -5.13
N ARG A 150 -53.39 17.79 -5.46
CA ARG A 150 -53.42 16.36 -5.16
C ARG A 150 -53.44 16.12 -3.65
N PRO A 151 -54.15 15.08 -3.19
CA PRO A 151 -54.16 14.71 -1.79
C PRO A 151 -52.76 14.25 -1.37
N VAL A 152 -52.09 15.05 -0.54
CA VAL A 152 -50.83 14.71 0.12
C VAL A 152 -51.06 14.58 1.61
N THR A 153 -50.45 13.59 2.24
CA THR A 153 -50.39 13.49 3.70
C THR A 153 -49.09 14.12 4.16
N SER A 154 -49.18 15.22 4.90
CA SER A 154 -48.05 15.94 5.48
C SER A 154 -48.01 15.68 6.98
N CYS A 155 -46.84 15.30 7.50
CA CYS A 155 -46.59 15.03 8.91
C CYS A 155 -45.40 15.86 9.41
N TYR A 156 -45.33 16.10 10.72
CA TYR A 156 -44.24 16.83 11.38
C TYR A 156 -43.97 18.19 10.72
N GLY A 157 -45.02 18.97 10.48
CA GLY A 157 -44.90 20.28 9.83
C GLY A 157 -44.36 20.25 8.39
N GLY A 158 -44.53 19.15 7.65
CA GLY A 158 -44.07 19.03 6.26
C GLY A 158 -42.69 18.42 6.08
N VAL A 159 -42.03 17.97 7.15
CA VAL A 159 -40.77 17.23 7.04
C VAL A 159 -40.98 15.87 6.37
N LEU A 160 -42.11 15.22 6.65
CA LEU A 160 -42.47 13.93 6.07
C LEU A 160 -43.75 14.11 5.25
N VAL A 161 -43.65 13.87 3.94
CA VAL A 161 -44.81 13.96 3.03
C VAL A 161 -44.95 12.68 2.25
N ARG A 162 -46.18 12.18 2.14
CA ARG A 162 -46.53 10.99 1.36
C ARG A 162 -47.68 11.27 0.42
N TYR A 163 -47.57 10.77 -0.81
CA TYR A 163 -48.65 10.79 -1.79
C TYR A 163 -48.60 9.55 -2.70
N ARG A 164 -49.69 9.30 -3.42
CA ARG A 164 -49.73 8.25 -4.45
C ARG A 164 -49.43 8.82 -5.82
N ASP A 165 -48.58 8.12 -6.55
CA ASP A 165 -48.22 8.39 -7.94
C ASP A 165 -48.58 7.15 -8.78
N GLY A 166 -49.78 7.17 -9.36
CA GLY A 166 -50.35 5.97 -10.00
C GLY A 166 -50.54 4.83 -9.00
N THR A 167 -49.86 3.70 -9.25
CA THR A 167 -49.93 2.50 -8.40
C THR A 167 -48.91 2.48 -7.27
N ARG A 168 -47.89 3.35 -7.32
CA ARG A 168 -46.82 3.42 -6.31
C ARG A 168 -47.05 4.55 -5.32
N THR A 169 -46.42 4.44 -4.17
CA THR A 169 -46.39 5.44 -3.11
C THR A 169 -45.03 6.12 -3.10
N ILE A 170 -45.03 7.45 -3.06
CA ILE A 170 -43.82 8.25 -2.91
C ILE A 170 -43.86 8.91 -1.54
N THR A 171 -42.85 8.63 -0.74
CA THR A 171 -42.62 9.23 0.59
C THR A 171 -41.35 10.05 0.53
N VAL A 172 -41.39 11.29 0.98
CA VAL A 172 -40.24 12.19 1.02
C VAL A 172 -40.03 12.65 2.45
N VAL A 173 -38.77 12.60 2.92
CA VAL A 173 -38.37 13.08 4.24
C VAL A 173 -37.26 14.11 4.10
N GLY A 174 -37.36 15.24 4.78
CA GLY A 174 -36.37 16.33 4.69
C GLY A 174 -35.07 16.06 5.42
N ASP A 175 -35.10 15.22 6.45
CA ASP A 175 -33.92 14.86 7.24
C ASP A 175 -33.45 13.43 6.98
N SER A 176 -32.15 13.20 7.07
CA SER A 176 -31.55 11.86 7.08
C SER A 176 -31.02 11.45 8.45
N HIS A 177 -30.89 12.38 9.40
CA HIS A 177 -30.23 12.10 10.67
C HIS A 177 -30.97 11.05 11.49
N PHE A 178 -32.31 11.04 11.47
CA PHE A 178 -33.10 10.02 12.17
C PHE A 178 -32.80 8.56 11.74
N MET A 179 -32.17 8.36 10.59
CA MET A 179 -31.80 7.04 10.06
C MET A 179 -30.33 6.68 10.27
N THR A 180 -29.50 7.58 10.82
CA THR A 180 -28.07 7.31 11.08
C THR A 180 -27.87 6.69 12.46
N ASN A 181 -26.78 5.92 12.64
CA ASN A 181 -26.43 5.23 13.89
C ASN A 181 -26.55 6.15 15.13
N LYS A 182 -26.00 7.37 15.05
CA LYS A 182 -26.11 8.37 16.14
C LYS A 182 -27.53 8.93 16.33
N GLY A 183 -28.29 9.07 15.25
CA GLY A 183 -29.61 9.69 15.29
C GLY A 183 -30.71 8.75 15.78
N LEU A 184 -30.54 7.44 15.65
CA LEU A 184 -31.47 6.43 16.16
C LEU A 184 -31.72 6.53 17.67
N LEU A 185 -30.73 7.01 18.44
CA LEU A 185 -30.82 7.13 19.90
C LEU A 185 -31.72 8.27 20.37
N ARG A 186 -32.13 9.18 19.48
CA ARG A 186 -33.03 10.28 19.84
C ARG A 186 -34.48 9.80 19.86
N ALA A 187 -35.30 10.46 20.68
CA ALA A 187 -36.71 10.12 20.85
C ALA A 187 -37.44 10.01 19.50
N GLY A 188 -38.15 8.89 19.30
CA GLY A 188 -38.97 8.59 18.11
C GLY A 188 -38.20 8.25 16.83
N ASN A 189 -36.92 8.62 16.71
CA ASN A 189 -36.16 8.48 15.46
C ASN A 189 -36.05 7.02 14.99
N ALA A 190 -35.67 6.10 15.89
CA ALA A 190 -35.59 4.68 15.54
C ALA A 190 -36.95 4.10 15.13
N ALA A 191 -38.01 4.45 15.85
CA ALA A 191 -39.36 3.99 15.53
C ALA A 191 -39.81 4.52 14.15
N LEU A 192 -39.58 5.79 13.85
CA LEU A 192 -39.90 6.36 12.54
C LEU A 192 -39.07 5.71 11.42
N ALA A 193 -37.76 5.55 11.62
CA ALA A 193 -36.87 4.92 10.65
C ALA A 193 -37.29 3.49 10.35
N MET A 194 -37.60 2.70 11.37
CA MET A 194 -38.08 1.32 11.25
C MET A 194 -39.45 1.26 10.57
N ASN A 195 -40.39 2.12 10.95
CA ASN A 195 -41.74 2.12 10.38
C ASN A 195 -41.74 2.53 8.89
N LEU A 196 -40.92 3.51 8.51
CA LEU A 196 -40.82 3.96 7.12
C LEU A 196 -40.07 2.94 6.25
N ALA A 197 -38.85 2.55 6.66
CA ALA A 197 -37.99 1.66 5.88
C ALA A 197 -38.46 0.19 5.91
N GLY A 198 -39.19 -0.21 6.95
CA GLY A 198 -39.80 -1.53 7.11
C GLY A 198 -41.27 -1.61 6.68
N SER A 199 -41.80 -0.61 5.97
CA SER A 199 -43.19 -0.62 5.48
C SER A 199 -43.46 -1.71 4.43
N ARG A 200 -42.40 -2.26 3.83
CA ARG A 200 -42.40 -3.41 2.92
C ARG A 200 -41.44 -4.49 3.43
N SER A 201 -41.71 -5.74 3.07
CA SER A 201 -40.85 -6.88 3.42
C SER A 201 -39.49 -6.86 2.73
N ARG A 202 -39.37 -6.15 1.60
CA ARG A 202 -38.13 -6.00 0.82
C ARG A 202 -37.78 -4.53 0.65
N LEU A 203 -36.59 -4.17 1.12
CA LEU A 203 -36.03 -2.82 1.05
C LEU A 203 -34.77 -2.82 0.19
N ILE A 204 -34.75 -2.00 -0.86
CA ILE A 204 -33.54 -1.70 -1.63
C ILE A 204 -32.93 -0.44 -1.03
N TRP A 205 -31.73 -0.56 -0.45
CA TRP A 205 -30.99 0.55 0.14
C TRP A 205 -30.05 1.14 -0.91
N TYR A 206 -30.41 2.31 -1.46
CA TYR A 206 -29.60 3.02 -2.44
C TYR A 206 -29.11 4.36 -1.87
N ALA A 207 -27.86 4.37 -1.42
CA ALA A 207 -27.20 5.52 -0.79
C ALA A 207 -25.73 5.61 -1.28
N PRO A 208 -25.50 6.12 -2.50
CA PRO A 208 -24.16 6.18 -3.09
C PRO A 208 -23.21 7.00 -2.23
N GLN A 209 -21.97 6.50 -2.09
CA GLN A 209 -20.89 7.13 -1.32
C GLN A 209 -19.92 7.93 -2.21
N ARG A 210 -20.07 7.82 -3.53
CA ARG A 210 -19.26 8.50 -4.54
C ARG A 210 -20.19 9.00 -5.64
N THR A 211 -19.80 10.09 -6.28
CA THR A 211 -20.57 10.68 -7.38
C THR A 211 -20.69 9.68 -8.53
N GLU A 212 -21.92 9.28 -8.84
CA GLU A 212 -22.26 8.46 -10.00
C GLU A 212 -22.65 9.35 -11.19
N GLY A 213 -22.20 8.98 -12.38
CA GLY A 213 -22.51 9.68 -13.63
C GLY A 213 -21.40 10.59 -14.16
N GLU A 214 -20.33 10.81 -13.39
CA GLU A 214 -19.07 11.32 -13.94
C GLU A 214 -18.18 10.12 -14.28
N THR A 215 -17.72 10.03 -15.53
CA THR A 215 -16.64 9.12 -15.95
C THR A 215 -15.44 9.35 -15.04
N SER A 216 -15.36 8.56 -13.97
CA SER A 216 -14.37 8.74 -12.92
C SER A 216 -13.01 8.47 -13.53
N ARG A 217 -12.21 9.53 -13.63
CA ARG A 217 -10.78 9.48 -13.88
C ARG A 217 -10.20 8.45 -12.89
N SER A 218 -9.60 7.40 -13.43
CA SER A 218 -9.00 6.27 -12.72
C SER A 218 -8.36 6.71 -11.39
N ALA A 219 -8.96 6.31 -10.28
CA ALA A 219 -8.35 6.49 -8.96
C ALA A 219 -6.97 5.83 -9.00
N THR A 220 -5.93 6.62 -8.78
CA THR A 220 -4.57 6.09 -8.73
C THR A 220 -4.46 5.24 -7.47
N ILE A 221 -3.76 4.11 -7.53
CA ILE A 221 -3.62 3.11 -6.45
C ILE A 221 -3.27 3.76 -5.08
N VAL A 222 -2.63 4.92 -5.11
CA VAL A 222 -2.26 5.72 -3.92
C VAL A 222 -3.47 6.28 -3.15
N ASP A 223 -4.59 6.59 -3.82
CA ASP A 223 -5.82 7.12 -3.17
C ASP A 223 -6.59 6.05 -2.38
N VAL A 224 -6.25 4.77 -2.57
CA VAL A 224 -6.92 3.65 -1.89
C VAL A 224 -6.16 3.23 -0.63
N ILE A 225 -4.97 3.76 -0.39
CA ILE A 225 -4.14 3.39 0.76
C ILE A 225 -4.70 4.05 2.03
N PRO A 226 -5.15 3.27 3.04
CA PRO A 226 -5.67 3.85 4.28
C PRO A 226 -4.62 4.68 5.02
N ASP A 227 -5.01 5.78 5.66
CA ASP A 227 -4.11 6.71 6.39
C ASP A 227 -3.19 6.01 7.41
N ARG A 228 -3.63 4.87 7.97
CA ARG A 228 -2.84 4.07 8.92
C ARG A 228 -1.58 3.47 8.28
N VAL A 229 -1.59 3.18 6.98
CA VAL A 229 -0.43 2.63 6.27
C VAL A 229 0.69 3.66 6.16
N ILE A 230 0.34 4.94 6.01
CA ILE A 230 1.30 6.06 6.00
C ILE A 230 1.99 6.16 7.36
N TRP A 231 1.24 6.02 8.46
CA TRP A 231 1.80 5.97 9.81
C TRP A 231 2.73 4.77 10.01
N MET A 232 2.36 3.60 9.49
CA MET A 232 3.20 2.39 9.54
C MET A 232 4.49 2.55 8.73
N ALA A 233 4.42 3.16 7.56
CA ALA A 233 5.58 3.48 6.73
C ALA A 233 6.51 4.51 7.41
N GLY A 234 5.95 5.51 8.08
CA GLY A 234 6.70 6.46 8.90
C GLY A 234 7.47 5.80 10.04
N GLN A 235 6.84 4.86 10.76
CA GLN A 235 7.50 4.08 11.81
C GLN A 235 8.63 3.21 11.25
N LEU A 236 8.40 2.54 10.10
CA LEU A 236 9.45 1.77 9.42
C LEU A 236 10.65 2.66 9.06
N TRP A 237 10.38 3.87 8.56
CA TRP A 237 11.42 4.86 8.25
C TRP A 237 12.25 5.25 9.47
N VAL A 238 11.62 5.48 10.62
CA VAL A 238 12.31 5.78 11.89
C VAL A 238 13.19 4.60 12.32
N VAL A 239 12.69 3.36 12.20
CA VAL A 239 13.47 2.15 12.52
C VAL A 239 14.70 2.05 11.61
N VAL A 240 14.54 2.28 10.30
CA VAL A 240 15.68 2.28 9.35
C VAL A 240 16.70 3.35 9.71
N ILE A 241 16.28 4.57 10.03
CA ILE A 241 17.19 5.64 10.48
C ILE A 241 17.91 5.23 11.76
N ALA A 242 17.20 4.70 12.75
CA ALA A 242 17.79 4.26 14.00
C ALA A 242 18.84 3.16 13.79
N LEU A 243 18.54 2.19 12.92
CA LEU A 243 19.49 1.13 12.53
C LEU A 243 20.70 1.69 11.77
N ALA A 244 20.48 2.64 10.87
CA ALA A 244 21.55 3.30 10.13
C ALA A 244 22.47 4.11 11.05
N LEU A 245 21.91 4.83 12.02
CA LEU A 245 22.68 5.54 13.05
C LEU A 245 23.43 4.57 13.98
N TRP A 246 22.80 3.46 14.37
CA TRP A 246 23.42 2.43 15.21
C TRP A 246 24.59 1.75 14.51
N LYS A 247 24.41 1.32 13.25
CA LYS A 247 25.46 0.70 12.43
C LYS A 247 26.52 1.71 11.97
N GLY A 248 26.15 2.96 11.71
CA GLY A 248 27.05 4.03 11.28
C GLY A 248 27.98 4.54 12.38
N ARG A 249 27.64 4.34 13.66
CA ARG A 249 28.48 4.74 14.80
C ARG A 249 29.71 3.86 15.05
N ARG A 250 29.96 2.83 14.23
CA ARG A 250 31.18 2.00 14.32
C ARG A 250 31.94 1.89 13.00
N LEU A 251 32.72 2.92 12.73
CA LEU A 251 34.04 2.79 12.13
C LEU A 251 34.99 3.57 13.06
N GLY A 252 35.51 2.90 14.07
CA GLY A 252 36.61 3.45 14.86
C GLY A 252 37.80 3.70 13.93
N PRO A 253 38.62 4.74 14.16
CA PRO A 253 39.75 5.03 13.29
C PRO A 253 40.62 3.78 13.16
N LEU A 254 40.94 3.37 11.92
CA LEU A 254 42.09 2.50 11.72
C LEU A 254 43.28 3.30 12.21
N VAL A 255 43.82 2.90 13.36
CA VAL A 255 45.02 3.47 13.94
C VAL A 255 46.11 3.36 12.88
N ALA A 256 46.42 4.47 12.24
CA ALA A 256 47.61 4.58 11.40
C ALA A 256 48.79 4.65 12.35
N GLU A 257 49.39 3.49 12.62
CA GLU A 257 50.59 3.41 13.42
C GLU A 257 51.76 4.02 12.64
N ASN A 258 52.26 5.17 13.10
CA ASN A 258 53.41 5.85 12.50
C ASN A 258 54.67 5.02 12.77
N LEU A 259 55.19 4.31 11.77
CA LEU A 259 56.52 3.71 11.81
C LEU A 259 57.57 4.81 11.60
N PRO A 260 58.35 5.22 12.62
CA PRO A 260 59.16 6.43 12.56
C PRO A 260 60.59 6.18 12.08
N VAL A 261 60.80 5.26 11.13
CA VAL A 261 62.14 4.98 10.57
C VAL A 261 62.04 4.67 9.07
N VAL A 262 62.67 5.52 8.25
CA VAL A 262 62.92 5.24 6.83
C VAL A 262 64.08 4.22 6.76
N VAL A 263 63.75 2.94 6.71
CA VAL A 263 64.74 1.88 6.53
C VAL A 263 65.20 1.89 5.06
N ARG A 264 66.52 1.89 4.81
CA ARG A 264 67.04 1.85 3.43
C ARG A 264 66.62 0.54 2.78
N ALA A 265 66.14 0.58 1.54
CA ALA A 265 65.64 -0.61 0.83
C ALA A 265 66.65 -1.78 0.80
N SER A 266 67.95 -1.50 0.86
CA SER A 266 69.01 -2.50 0.96
C SER A 266 68.97 -3.31 2.26
N GLU A 267 68.61 -2.69 3.39
CA GLU A 267 68.55 -3.37 4.70
C GLU A 267 67.34 -4.32 4.78
N THR A 268 66.21 -3.95 4.16
CA THR A 268 65.03 -4.83 4.10
C THR A 268 65.27 -6.06 3.24
N VAL A 269 65.95 -5.90 2.09
CA VAL A 269 66.30 -7.02 1.21
C VAL A 269 67.33 -7.94 1.87
N GLU A 270 68.34 -7.39 2.54
CA GLU A 270 69.33 -8.18 3.27
C GLU A 270 68.70 -8.92 4.46
N GLY A 271 67.82 -8.25 5.21
CA GLY A 271 67.05 -8.84 6.31
C GLY A 271 66.16 -9.98 5.85
N LEU A 272 65.44 -9.80 4.74
CA LEU A 272 64.63 -10.85 4.13
C LEU A 272 65.48 -12.02 3.61
N GLY A 273 66.63 -11.74 3.00
CA GLY A 273 67.59 -12.75 2.57
C GLY A 273 68.14 -13.58 3.74
N ARG A 274 68.51 -12.93 4.85
CA ARG A 274 68.92 -13.61 6.10
C ARG A 274 67.79 -14.45 6.68
N LEU A 275 66.55 -13.99 6.60
CA LEU A 275 65.38 -14.74 7.05
C LEU A 275 65.18 -16.02 6.22
N TYR A 276 65.20 -15.93 4.88
CA TYR A 276 65.09 -17.11 4.00
C TYR A 276 66.23 -18.10 4.19
N ARG A 277 67.47 -17.62 4.38
CA ARG A 277 68.62 -18.47 4.68
C ARG A 277 68.47 -19.17 6.04
N SER A 278 68.08 -18.45 7.10
CA SER A 278 67.93 -19.02 8.45
C SER A 278 66.87 -20.12 8.51
N ARG A 279 65.80 -20.00 7.71
CA ARG A 279 64.71 -20.98 7.60
C ARG A 279 64.93 -22.02 6.50
N ARG A 280 66.08 -21.98 5.80
CA ARG A 280 66.40 -22.86 4.65
C ARG A 280 65.28 -22.90 3.59
N ALA A 281 64.56 -21.78 3.42
CA ALA A 281 63.39 -21.65 2.53
C ALA A 281 63.81 -21.41 1.06
N ARG A 282 64.53 -22.39 0.49
CA ARG A 282 65.13 -22.32 -0.85
C ARG A 282 64.08 -22.33 -1.97
N ASP A 283 63.01 -23.09 -1.75
CA ASP A 283 61.82 -23.17 -2.59
C ASP A 283 61.20 -21.78 -2.80
N ARG A 284 60.96 -21.04 -1.70
CA ARG A 284 60.37 -19.70 -1.76
C ARG A 284 61.32 -18.68 -2.37
N ALA A 285 62.61 -18.77 -2.05
CA ALA A 285 63.61 -17.89 -2.64
C ALA A 285 63.71 -18.09 -4.16
N ALA A 286 63.73 -19.35 -4.62
CA ALA A 286 63.74 -19.68 -6.05
C ALA A 286 62.46 -19.22 -6.76
N GLN A 287 61.30 -19.42 -6.16
CA GLN A 287 60.03 -18.96 -6.73
C GLN A 287 59.99 -17.43 -6.84
N ALA A 288 60.42 -16.71 -5.79
CA ALA A 288 60.47 -15.25 -5.80
C ALA A 288 61.40 -14.70 -6.90
N LEU A 289 62.57 -15.32 -7.10
CA LEU A 289 63.50 -14.98 -8.17
C LEU A 289 62.89 -15.23 -9.55
N ARG A 290 62.28 -16.39 -9.76
CA ARG A 290 61.62 -16.75 -11.03
C ARG A 290 60.46 -15.82 -11.34
N THR A 291 59.60 -15.51 -10.36
CA THR A 291 58.47 -14.59 -10.56
C THR A 291 58.94 -13.19 -10.91
N ALA A 292 59.98 -12.68 -10.24
CA ALA A 292 60.53 -11.36 -10.53
C ALA A 292 61.18 -11.32 -11.92
N ALA A 293 61.94 -12.34 -12.29
CA ALA A 293 62.56 -12.45 -13.61
C ALA A 293 61.49 -12.54 -14.71
N LEU A 294 60.45 -13.37 -14.54
CA LEU A 294 59.34 -13.49 -15.49
C LEU A 294 58.59 -12.16 -15.66
N GLN A 295 58.28 -11.45 -14.57
CA GLN A 295 57.63 -10.14 -14.65
C GLN A 295 58.44 -9.15 -15.49
N ARG A 296 59.77 -9.09 -15.29
CA ARG A 296 60.65 -8.20 -16.07
C ARG A 296 60.76 -8.62 -17.53
N MET A 297 60.88 -9.92 -17.81
CA MET A 297 60.98 -10.44 -19.18
C MET A 297 59.67 -10.28 -19.96
N LEU A 298 58.52 -10.64 -19.37
CA LEU A 298 57.21 -10.55 -20.03
C LEU A 298 56.87 -9.10 -20.40
N THR A 299 57.15 -8.16 -19.49
CA THR A 299 56.97 -6.71 -19.75
C THR A 299 57.79 -6.24 -20.95
N ARG A 300 59.01 -6.80 -21.16
CA ARG A 300 59.90 -6.43 -22.27
C ARG A 300 59.58 -7.15 -23.58
N ILE A 301 59.06 -8.37 -23.51
CA ILE A 301 58.68 -9.16 -24.69
C ILE A 301 57.28 -8.74 -25.19
N GLY A 302 56.48 -8.09 -24.35
CA GLY A 302 55.12 -7.65 -24.68
C GLY A 302 54.08 -8.75 -24.48
N LEU A 303 54.35 -9.69 -23.56
CA LEU A 303 53.47 -10.81 -23.25
C LEU A 303 52.68 -10.54 -21.96
N GLU A 304 51.45 -11.02 -21.88
CA GLU A 304 50.62 -10.90 -20.70
C GLU A 304 51.08 -11.86 -19.58
N ALA A 305 50.79 -11.49 -18.32
CA ALA A 305 51.22 -12.25 -17.14
C ALA A 305 50.65 -13.68 -17.08
N ASP A 306 49.55 -13.96 -17.78
CA ASP A 306 48.87 -15.27 -17.82
C ASP A 306 49.28 -16.13 -19.04
N THR A 307 50.34 -15.73 -19.75
CA THR A 307 50.85 -16.48 -20.90
C THR A 307 51.33 -17.87 -20.46
N PRO A 308 50.87 -18.96 -21.12
CA PRO A 308 51.24 -20.32 -20.71
C PRO A 308 52.74 -20.56 -20.86
N ALA A 309 53.32 -21.32 -19.92
CA ALA A 309 54.76 -21.55 -19.82
C ALA A 309 55.46 -21.97 -21.14
N PRO A 310 54.88 -22.84 -22.00
CA PRO A 310 55.50 -23.17 -23.28
C PRO A 310 55.63 -21.98 -24.22
N ALA A 311 54.65 -21.07 -24.25
CA ALA A 311 54.67 -19.89 -25.11
C ALA A 311 55.73 -18.87 -24.63
N VAL A 312 55.92 -18.73 -23.31
CA VAL A 312 57.01 -17.92 -22.74
C VAL A 312 58.38 -18.49 -23.13
N VAL A 313 58.56 -19.81 -23.02
CA VAL A 313 59.82 -20.47 -23.41
C VAL A 313 60.10 -20.28 -24.91
N SER A 314 59.11 -20.46 -25.78
CA SER A 314 59.26 -20.22 -27.23
C SER A 314 59.65 -18.77 -27.55
N ALA A 315 59.02 -17.79 -26.89
CA ALA A 315 59.34 -16.38 -27.11
C ALA A 315 60.77 -16.01 -26.66
N VAL A 316 61.25 -16.61 -25.58
CA VAL A 316 62.62 -16.42 -25.09
C VAL A 316 63.64 -17.04 -26.03
N ILE A 317 63.42 -18.26 -26.54
CA ILE A 317 64.34 -18.93 -27.48
C ILE A 317 64.43 -18.20 -28.82
N GLN A 318 63.34 -17.59 -29.30
CA GLN A 318 63.40 -16.80 -30.54
C GLN A 318 64.34 -15.60 -30.44
N ARG A 319 64.56 -15.07 -29.23
CA ARG A 319 65.43 -13.92 -28.96
C ARG A 319 66.79 -14.32 -28.39
N THR A 320 66.96 -15.56 -27.93
CA THR A 320 68.19 -16.03 -27.29
C THR A 320 68.63 -17.36 -27.92
N ASP A 321 69.89 -17.45 -28.33
CA ASP A 321 70.47 -18.66 -28.95
C ASP A 321 70.78 -19.75 -27.90
N VAL A 322 69.76 -20.11 -27.09
CA VAL A 322 69.88 -21.01 -25.93
C VAL A 322 68.85 -22.14 -26.05
N SER A 323 69.25 -23.35 -25.66
CA SER A 323 68.40 -24.55 -25.76
C SER A 323 67.09 -24.42 -24.95
N ALA A 324 65.99 -24.94 -25.52
CA ALA A 324 64.66 -24.88 -24.92
C ALA A 324 64.56 -25.53 -23.54
N ASP A 325 65.19 -26.70 -23.38
CA ASP A 325 65.17 -27.46 -22.13
C ASP A 325 65.84 -26.71 -20.99
N TRP A 326 66.91 -25.97 -21.29
CA TRP A 326 67.65 -25.19 -20.30
C TRP A 326 66.85 -23.96 -19.83
N VAL A 327 66.18 -23.27 -20.75
CA VAL A 327 65.28 -22.14 -20.42
C VAL A 327 64.09 -22.63 -19.59
N HIS A 328 63.49 -23.75 -19.99
CA HIS A 328 62.37 -24.35 -19.26
C HIS A 328 62.79 -24.78 -17.84
N HIS A 329 63.93 -25.46 -17.70
CA HIS A 329 64.44 -25.88 -16.39
C HIS A 329 64.77 -24.69 -15.47
N SER A 330 65.31 -23.60 -16.04
CA SER A 330 65.63 -22.40 -15.26
C SER A 330 64.38 -21.65 -14.79
N LEU A 331 63.37 -21.48 -15.64
CA LEU A 331 62.15 -20.71 -15.33
C LEU A 331 61.07 -21.50 -14.59
N PHE A 332 60.91 -22.79 -14.91
CA PHE A 332 59.80 -23.62 -14.45
C PHE A 332 60.24 -24.96 -13.82
N GLY A 333 61.55 -25.19 -13.68
CA GLY A 333 62.07 -26.44 -13.13
C GLY A 333 61.85 -26.64 -11.63
N PRO A 334 62.28 -27.79 -11.08
CA PRO A 334 62.13 -28.11 -9.66
C PRO A 334 62.87 -27.11 -8.75
N PRO A 335 62.53 -27.06 -7.45
CA PRO A 335 63.22 -26.20 -6.49
C PRO A 335 64.68 -26.67 -6.24
N PRO A 336 65.62 -25.74 -6.00
CA PRO A 336 67.02 -26.08 -5.76
C PRO A 336 67.21 -26.79 -4.40
N ALA A 337 68.06 -27.82 -4.38
CA ALA A 337 68.33 -28.62 -3.18
C ALA A 337 69.35 -27.94 -2.24
N THR A 338 70.35 -27.24 -2.80
CA THR A 338 71.41 -26.57 -2.05
C THR A 338 71.45 -25.06 -2.26
N ASP A 339 72.13 -24.34 -1.36
CA ASP A 339 72.36 -22.89 -1.50
C ASP A 339 73.22 -22.57 -2.73
N ALA A 340 74.11 -23.49 -3.12
CA ALA A 340 74.92 -23.36 -4.33
C ALA A 340 74.06 -23.44 -5.60
N ASP A 341 73.09 -24.38 -5.63
CA ASP A 341 72.14 -24.51 -6.74
C ASP A 341 71.24 -23.27 -6.86
N LEU A 342 70.83 -22.69 -5.73
CA LEU A 342 70.04 -21.44 -5.72
C LEU A 342 70.83 -20.26 -6.29
N LEU A 343 72.13 -20.15 -5.98
CA LEU A 343 73.00 -19.12 -6.55
C LEU A 343 73.22 -19.35 -8.05
N HIS A 344 73.36 -20.61 -8.46
CA HIS A 344 73.47 -20.97 -9.88
C HIS A 344 72.19 -20.59 -10.64
N LEU A 345 71.03 -20.90 -10.07
CA LEU A 345 69.73 -20.50 -10.62
C LEU A 345 69.61 -18.97 -10.75
N ALA A 346 69.99 -18.21 -9.71
CA ALA A 346 69.95 -16.75 -9.76
C ALA A 346 70.81 -16.18 -10.88
N ARG A 347 72.01 -16.73 -11.10
CA ARG A 347 72.90 -16.34 -12.21
C ARG A 347 72.35 -16.74 -13.57
N ALA A 348 71.75 -17.92 -13.69
CA ALA A 348 71.12 -18.38 -14.92
C ALA A 348 69.93 -17.48 -15.32
N LEU A 349 69.08 -17.10 -14.35
CA LEU A 349 67.97 -16.17 -14.59
C LEU A 349 68.45 -14.77 -15.02
N ASP A 350 69.51 -14.25 -14.39
CA ASP A 350 70.10 -12.95 -14.76
C ASP A 350 70.74 -13.00 -16.16
N ASP A 351 71.39 -14.12 -16.52
CA ASP A 351 71.97 -14.31 -17.86
C ASP A 351 70.89 -14.37 -18.95
N ILE A 352 69.78 -15.09 -18.70
CA ILE A 352 68.61 -15.10 -19.60
C ILE A 352 68.04 -13.69 -19.76
N GLU A 353 67.80 -12.99 -18.64
CA GLU A 353 67.24 -11.63 -18.65
C GLU A 353 68.14 -10.66 -19.43
N ARG A 354 69.46 -10.78 -19.26
CA ARG A 354 70.45 -9.97 -19.98
C ARG A 354 70.44 -10.26 -21.48
N ARG A 355 70.40 -11.53 -21.90
CA ARG A 355 70.34 -11.89 -23.32
C ARG A 355 69.06 -11.40 -24.00
N VAL A 356 67.91 -11.53 -23.33
CA VAL A 356 66.61 -10.99 -23.81
C VAL A 356 66.63 -9.46 -23.92
N THR A 357 67.48 -8.78 -23.15
CA THR A 357 67.62 -7.31 -23.19
C THR A 357 68.53 -6.82 -24.31
N HIS A 358 69.53 -7.61 -24.72
CA HIS A 358 70.52 -7.21 -25.71
C HIS A 358 70.24 -7.75 -27.13
N SER A 359 69.20 -8.58 -27.30
CA SER A 359 68.70 -9.12 -28.58
C SER A 359 67.70 -8.19 -29.26
#